data_AF-A0A1M2W6F7-F1
#
_entry.id   AF-A0A1M2W6F7-F1
#
_cell.length_a   1.000
_cell.length_b   1.000
_cell.length_c   1.000
_cell.angle_alpha   90.00
_cell.angle_beta   90.00
_cell.angle_gamma   90.00
#
_symmetry.space_group_name_H-M   'P 1'
#
loop_
_entity.id
_entity.type
_entity.pdbx_description
1 polymer ?
#
loop_
_entity_poly.entity_id
_entity_poly.type
_entity_poly.pdbx_seq_one_letter_code
_entity_poly.pdbx_strand_id
1 'polypeptide(L)'
;HPSRPAPPPLERISHVTLVGQGNVSLDVARMLLTPPSVLAKYDVPKPVLEVLERSNVQHVSILGRRGPFQAAFTTKELREMMNLPGASMVPLDPAYLTAPEGSLKLTRQQSRTLQLLQKGSNNKPGTTKKTWSLDFFRSPTGLTTPNNAGDKARLSLGHTILDPSNRAVPTGETSTLETDLVITSLGHHAEPSAPWYDPSLNHLRTLSGRVVDAGGRIVRNVYASGWAATGARGVLVSTMMDAYAVADTILRDHFPEEDVHTTPISESDAGAGGGQDTPAAEAIEVLPKHVEADTFPPEVEAWLREGRVTDFEDWKAVDAEEVRRGEAMGKERERMVWEEAREFLASTRPRNIMINTTA
;
A
#
# COMPACT_ATOMS: atom_id res chain seq x y z
N HIS A 1 -4.86 -3.23 -12.32
CA HIS A 1 -3.48 -2.98 -12.78
C HIS A 1 -3.32 -3.57 -14.18
N PRO A 2 -2.74 -2.85 -15.14
CA PRO A 2 -2.72 -3.25 -16.56
C PRO A 2 -1.95 -4.54 -16.84
N SER A 3 -1.01 -4.94 -15.98
CA SER A 3 -0.19 -6.14 -16.21
C SER A 3 -0.93 -7.47 -16.06
N ARG A 4 -2.15 -7.48 -15.49
CA ARG A 4 -3.05 -8.64 -15.26
C ARG A 4 -2.31 -9.99 -15.22
N PRO A 5 -1.34 -10.17 -14.30
CA PRO A 5 -0.54 -11.38 -14.28
C PRO A 5 -1.44 -12.58 -14.01
N ALA A 6 -1.08 -13.73 -14.55
CA ALA A 6 -1.78 -14.97 -14.24
C ALA A 6 -1.79 -15.18 -12.71
N PRO A 7 -2.91 -15.66 -12.14
CA PRO A 7 -2.96 -15.95 -10.71
C PRO A 7 -1.89 -17.01 -10.36
N PRO A 8 -1.23 -16.90 -9.19
CA PRO A 8 -0.27 -17.91 -8.77
C PRO A 8 -0.98 -19.27 -8.62
N PRO A 9 -0.33 -20.39 -9.00
CA PRO A 9 -0.91 -21.73 -8.89
C PRO A 9 -0.89 -22.20 -7.44
N LEU A 10 -1.74 -21.63 -6.58
CA LEU A 10 -1.75 -21.87 -5.14
C LEU A 10 -1.98 -23.34 -4.78
N GLU A 11 -2.60 -24.12 -5.66
CA GLU A 11 -2.76 -25.58 -5.52
C GLU A 11 -1.42 -26.34 -5.58
N ARG A 12 -0.34 -25.72 -6.06
CA ARG A 12 1.02 -26.30 -6.09
C ARG A 12 1.95 -25.68 -5.05
N ILE A 13 1.45 -24.74 -4.26
CA ILE A 13 2.24 -23.95 -3.31
C ILE A 13 1.83 -24.38 -1.90
N SER A 14 2.80 -24.83 -1.12
CA SER A 14 2.63 -25.21 0.29
C SER A 14 3.24 -24.18 1.24
N HIS A 15 4.25 -23.44 0.80
CA HIS A 15 4.96 -22.44 1.60
C HIS A 15 5.17 -21.15 0.81
N VAL A 16 4.69 -20.04 1.38
CA VAL A 16 4.90 -18.68 0.86
C VAL A 16 5.82 -17.91 1.80
N THR A 17 6.83 -17.25 1.24
CA THR A 17 7.72 -16.35 1.98
C THR A 17 7.42 -14.90 1.61
N LEU A 18 7.05 -14.10 2.61
CA LEU A 18 6.83 -12.67 2.48
C LEU A 18 8.08 -11.92 2.95
N VAL A 19 8.59 -11.01 2.13
CA VAL A 19 9.75 -10.18 2.47
C VAL A 19 9.27 -8.79 2.87
N GLY A 20 9.42 -8.45 4.15
CA GLY A 20 8.95 -7.21 4.74
C GLY A 20 7.95 -7.50 5.87
N GLN A 21 8.08 -6.77 6.98
CA GLN A 21 7.21 -6.90 8.16
C GLN A 21 6.33 -5.66 8.33
N GLY A 22 5.55 -5.34 7.30
CA GLY A 22 4.52 -4.31 7.32
C GLY A 22 3.11 -4.89 7.31
N ASN A 23 2.10 -4.03 7.40
CA ASN A 23 0.70 -4.44 7.35
C ASN A 23 0.35 -5.22 6.09
N VAL A 24 0.87 -4.81 4.92
CA VAL A 24 0.61 -5.49 3.64
C VAL A 24 1.01 -6.96 3.69
N SER A 25 2.19 -7.30 4.26
CA SER A 25 2.58 -8.70 4.46
C SER A 25 1.60 -9.44 5.36
N LEU A 26 1.13 -8.80 6.44
CA LEU A 26 0.13 -9.42 7.30
C LEU A 26 -1.20 -9.62 6.56
N ASP A 27 -1.59 -8.70 5.68
CA ASP A 27 -2.83 -8.80 4.91
C ASP A 27 -2.78 -9.96 3.91
N VAL A 28 -1.66 -10.08 3.18
CA VAL A 28 -1.40 -11.24 2.30
C VAL A 28 -1.42 -12.54 3.09
N ALA A 29 -0.76 -12.58 4.25
CA ALA A 29 -0.79 -13.76 5.12
C ALA A 29 -2.21 -14.09 5.59
N ARG A 30 -3.01 -13.09 6.02
CA ARG A 30 -4.41 -13.29 6.43
C ARG A 30 -5.25 -13.83 5.28
N MET A 31 -5.09 -13.33 4.06
CA MET A 31 -5.81 -13.83 2.88
C MET A 31 -5.49 -15.30 2.58
N LEU A 32 -4.22 -15.70 2.68
CA LEU A 32 -3.78 -17.08 2.38
C LEU A 32 -4.14 -18.08 3.48
N LEU A 33 -4.16 -17.63 4.74
CA LEU A 33 -4.34 -18.49 5.91
C LEU A 33 -5.78 -18.58 6.40
N THR A 34 -6.62 -17.57 6.10
CA THR A 34 -8.04 -17.58 6.45
C THR A 34 -8.80 -18.59 5.61
N PRO A 35 -9.72 -19.39 6.19
CA PRO A 35 -10.59 -20.27 5.41
C PRO A 35 -11.40 -19.48 4.37
N PRO A 36 -11.46 -19.92 3.10
CA PRO A 36 -12.23 -19.22 2.07
C PRO A 36 -13.70 -19.00 2.42
N SER A 37 -14.32 -19.92 3.17
CA SER A 37 -15.70 -19.77 3.67
C SER A 37 -15.90 -18.55 4.59
N VAL A 38 -14.86 -18.14 5.33
CA VAL A 38 -14.90 -16.93 6.16
C VAL A 38 -14.76 -15.69 5.29
N LEU A 39 -13.98 -15.76 4.21
CA LEU A 39 -13.76 -14.67 3.26
C LEU A 39 -14.97 -14.45 2.34
N ALA A 40 -15.73 -15.51 2.03
CA ALA A 40 -16.81 -15.51 1.04
C ALA A 40 -17.95 -14.52 1.33
N LYS A 41 -18.12 -14.11 2.59
CA LYS A 41 -19.12 -13.10 3.00
C LYS A 41 -18.68 -11.64 2.79
N TYR A 42 -17.41 -11.42 2.51
CA TYR A 42 -16.83 -10.09 2.24
C TYR A 42 -16.71 -9.87 0.74
N ASP A 43 -16.31 -8.67 0.33
CA ASP A 43 -16.21 -8.24 -1.07
C ASP A 43 -15.03 -8.81 -1.87
N VAL A 44 -14.46 -9.95 -1.44
CA VAL A 44 -13.40 -10.65 -2.16
C VAL A 44 -13.96 -11.17 -3.49
N PRO A 45 -13.42 -10.80 -4.66
CA PRO A 45 -13.97 -11.21 -5.95
C PRO A 45 -14.07 -12.73 -6.09
N LYS A 46 -15.13 -13.23 -6.73
CA LYS A 46 -15.35 -14.67 -6.93
C LYS A 46 -14.16 -15.39 -7.58
N PRO A 47 -13.51 -14.85 -8.64
CA PRO A 47 -12.33 -15.51 -9.22
C PRO A 47 -11.15 -15.65 -8.24
N VAL A 48 -11.05 -14.74 -7.26
CA VAL A 48 -10.02 -14.81 -6.20
C VAL A 48 -10.39 -15.88 -5.17
N LEU A 49 -11.66 -15.96 -4.76
CA LEU A 49 -12.15 -17.01 -3.85
C LEU A 49 -11.92 -18.40 -4.45
N GLU A 50 -12.23 -18.60 -5.74
CA GLU A 50 -12.00 -19.87 -6.43
C GLU A 50 -10.53 -20.31 -6.41
N VAL A 51 -9.59 -19.36 -6.51
CA VAL A 51 -8.14 -19.64 -6.38
C VAL A 51 -7.78 -20.00 -4.93
N LEU A 52 -8.33 -19.27 -3.95
CA LEU A 52 -8.08 -19.52 -2.52
C LEU A 52 -8.67 -20.86 -2.06
N GLU A 53 -9.79 -21.30 -2.63
CA GLU A 53 -10.42 -22.59 -2.37
C GLU A 53 -9.55 -23.78 -2.80
N ARG A 54 -8.77 -23.60 -3.87
CA ARG A 54 -7.81 -24.62 -4.34
C ARG A 54 -6.44 -24.52 -3.67
N SER A 55 -6.23 -23.53 -2.81
CA SER A 55 -4.93 -23.25 -2.20
C SER A 55 -4.45 -24.40 -1.31
N ASN A 56 -3.22 -24.85 -1.55
CA ASN A 56 -2.52 -25.82 -0.71
C ASN A 56 -1.55 -25.16 0.27
N VAL A 57 -1.57 -23.83 0.41
CA VAL A 57 -0.67 -23.10 1.31
C VAL A 57 -0.90 -23.56 2.76
N GLN A 58 0.16 -24.07 3.38
CA GLN A 58 0.19 -24.52 4.77
C GLN A 58 1.05 -23.61 5.65
N HIS A 59 2.09 -22.99 5.11
CA HIS A 59 2.97 -22.11 5.88
C HIS A 59 3.21 -20.77 5.20
N VAL A 60 3.22 -19.69 6.00
CA VAL A 60 3.64 -18.36 5.55
C VAL A 60 4.75 -17.84 6.46
N SER A 61 5.95 -17.63 5.91
CA SER A 61 7.07 -17.00 6.64
C SER A 61 7.14 -15.52 6.33
N ILE A 62 7.32 -14.67 7.34
CA ILE A 62 7.38 -13.22 7.15
C ILE A 62 8.74 -12.70 7.62
N LEU A 63 9.61 -12.43 6.66
CA LEU A 63 11.00 -12.07 6.90
C LEU A 63 11.14 -10.56 7.15
N GLY A 64 11.90 -10.21 8.19
CA GLY A 64 12.32 -8.86 8.51
C GLY A 64 13.83 -8.76 8.61
N ARG A 65 14.43 -7.79 7.91
CA ARG A 65 15.87 -7.52 8.03
C ARG A 65 16.28 -6.89 9.37
N ARG A 66 15.32 -6.49 10.21
CA ARG A 66 15.51 -5.87 11.53
C ARG A 66 14.77 -6.69 12.60
N GLY A 67 14.88 -6.26 13.85
CA GLY A 67 14.23 -6.89 14.99
C GLY A 67 12.75 -6.52 15.17
N PRO A 68 12.09 -7.13 16.16
CA PRO A 68 10.66 -6.93 16.46
C PRO A 68 10.32 -5.48 16.80
N PHE A 69 11.26 -4.72 17.37
CA PHE A 69 11.06 -3.32 17.75
C PHE A 69 11.06 -2.35 16.56
N GLN A 70 11.49 -2.80 15.37
CA GLN A 70 11.51 -2.02 14.13
C GLN A 70 10.53 -2.55 13.08
N ALA A 71 9.69 -3.53 13.43
CA ALA A 71 8.63 -4.01 12.57
C ALA A 71 7.61 -2.89 12.32
N ALA A 72 7.13 -2.79 11.09
CA ALA A 72 6.28 -1.70 10.62
C ALA A 72 4.78 -2.01 10.74
N PHE A 73 4.41 -3.27 10.99
CA PHE A 73 3.02 -3.63 11.23
C PHE A 73 2.48 -2.95 12.50
N THR A 74 1.19 -2.65 12.53
CA THR A 74 0.56 -2.12 13.74
C THR A 74 0.14 -3.25 14.69
N THR A 75 -0.11 -2.89 15.95
CA THR A 75 -0.58 -3.83 16.98
C THR A 75 -1.95 -4.43 16.66
N LYS A 76 -2.83 -3.71 15.94
CA LYS A 76 -4.16 -4.22 15.58
C LYS A 76 -3.99 -5.36 14.54
N GLU A 77 -3.21 -5.14 13.51
CA GLU A 77 -3.02 -6.09 12.41
C GLU A 77 -2.27 -7.33 12.89
N LEU A 78 -1.27 -7.18 13.78
CA LEU A 78 -0.65 -8.32 14.45
C LEU A 78 -1.65 -9.11 15.30
N ARG A 79 -2.55 -8.42 16.03
CA ARG A 79 -3.57 -9.10 16.85
C ARG A 79 -4.53 -9.92 15.99
N GLU A 80 -4.90 -9.44 14.80
CA GLU A 80 -5.71 -10.23 13.86
C GLU A 80 -4.99 -11.52 13.44
N MET A 81 -3.68 -11.46 13.16
CA MET A 81 -2.86 -12.66 12.89
C MET A 81 -2.85 -13.64 14.07
N MET A 82 -2.71 -13.14 15.30
CA MET A 82 -2.73 -13.98 16.51
C MET A 82 -4.07 -14.68 16.74
N ASN A 83 -5.16 -14.14 16.20
CA ASN A 83 -6.52 -14.63 16.35
C ASN A 83 -7.03 -15.44 15.15
N LEU A 84 -6.18 -15.74 14.15
CA LEU A 84 -6.60 -16.50 12.98
C LEU A 84 -7.16 -17.86 13.39
N PRO A 85 -8.38 -18.23 12.97
CA PRO A 85 -9.07 -19.43 13.47
C PRO A 85 -8.38 -20.74 13.06
N GLY A 86 -7.74 -20.78 11.88
CA GLY A 86 -7.17 -22.00 11.30
C GLY A 86 -5.64 -22.05 11.27
N ALA A 87 -4.94 -21.11 11.92
CA ALA A 87 -3.49 -21.04 11.88
C ALA A 87 -2.88 -20.70 13.25
N SER A 88 -1.72 -21.26 13.53
CA SER A 88 -0.91 -20.98 14.72
C SER A 88 0.41 -20.32 14.34
N MET A 89 0.87 -19.40 15.18
CA MET A 89 2.19 -18.81 15.06
C MET A 89 3.27 -19.82 15.47
N VAL A 90 4.36 -19.88 14.72
CA VAL A 90 5.59 -20.58 15.12
C VAL A 90 6.24 -19.81 16.26
N PRO A 91 6.64 -20.47 17.37
CA PRO A 91 7.29 -19.80 18.50
C PRO A 91 8.54 -19.01 18.07
N LEU A 92 8.69 -17.83 18.65
CA LEU A 92 9.90 -17.03 18.49
C LEU A 92 10.99 -17.47 19.46
N ASP A 93 12.24 -17.21 19.07
CA ASP A 93 13.36 -17.26 20.00
C ASP A 93 13.08 -16.30 21.18
N PRO A 94 13.16 -16.78 22.43
CA PRO A 94 13.01 -15.93 23.61
C PRO A 94 13.93 -14.70 23.62
N ALA A 95 15.09 -14.75 22.95
CA ALA A 95 16.00 -13.62 22.80
C ALA A 95 15.39 -12.45 22.01
N TYR A 96 14.39 -12.71 21.14
CA TYR A 96 13.64 -11.66 20.44
C TYR A 96 12.50 -11.09 21.29
N LEU A 97 12.16 -11.74 22.40
CA LEU A 97 11.04 -11.37 23.27
C LEU A 97 11.48 -10.58 24.50
N THR A 98 12.75 -10.17 24.56
CA THR A 98 13.31 -9.31 25.60
C THR A 98 13.74 -7.98 25.01
N ALA A 99 13.60 -6.91 25.80
CA ALA A 99 14.14 -5.61 25.42
C ALA A 99 15.68 -5.67 25.46
N PRO A 100 16.39 -5.06 24.50
CA PRO A 100 17.86 -5.04 24.52
C PRO A 100 18.36 -4.34 25.79
N GLU A 101 19.43 -4.88 26.40
CA GLU A 101 20.10 -4.23 27.52
C GLU A 101 20.58 -2.82 27.14
N GLY A 102 20.34 -1.83 28.00
CA GLY A 102 20.68 -0.44 27.73
C GLY A 102 19.79 0.29 26.72
N SER A 103 18.71 -0.35 26.23
CA SER A 103 17.75 0.33 25.35
C SER A 103 16.98 1.45 26.08
N LEU A 104 16.73 2.54 25.36
CA LEU A 104 15.78 3.56 25.79
C LEU A 104 14.41 2.92 26.04
N LYS A 105 13.66 3.51 26.98
CA LYS A 105 12.30 3.07 27.35
C LYS A 105 11.47 2.82 26.09
N LEU A 106 10.96 1.60 25.94
CA LEU A 106 10.10 1.21 24.81
C LEU A 106 8.92 2.18 24.69
N THR A 107 8.57 2.53 23.46
CA THR A 107 7.33 3.26 23.18
C THR A 107 6.12 2.41 23.56
N ARG A 108 4.98 3.05 23.84
CA ARG A 108 3.71 2.34 24.13
C ARG A 108 3.33 1.33 23.05
N GLN A 109 3.59 1.66 21.79
CA GLN A 109 3.36 0.76 20.65
C GLN A 109 4.27 -0.46 20.71
N GLN A 110 5.58 -0.25 20.90
CA GLN A 110 6.55 -1.34 21.02
C GLN A 110 6.25 -2.25 22.21
N SER A 111 5.90 -1.70 23.38
CA SER A 111 5.54 -2.51 24.56
C SER A 111 4.32 -3.40 24.29
N ARG A 112 3.29 -2.86 23.63
CA ARG A 112 2.08 -3.65 23.28
C ARG A 112 2.38 -4.74 22.26
N THR A 113 3.17 -4.44 21.25
CA THR A 113 3.62 -5.43 20.27
C THR A 113 4.41 -6.54 20.95
N LEU A 114 5.35 -6.20 21.84
CA LEU A 114 6.14 -7.17 22.60
C LEU A 114 5.25 -8.09 23.45
N GLN A 115 4.28 -7.53 24.17
CA GLN A 115 3.31 -8.31 24.96
C GLN A 115 2.49 -9.28 24.10
N LEU A 116 2.08 -8.87 22.90
CA LEU A 116 1.38 -9.77 21.97
C LEU A 116 2.28 -10.90 21.48
N LEU A 117 3.55 -10.59 21.12
CA LEU A 117 4.51 -11.60 20.68
C LEU A 117 4.83 -12.60 21.80
N GLN A 118 5.00 -12.12 23.04
CA GLN A 118 5.20 -12.97 24.22
C GLN A 118 4.01 -13.89 24.51
N LYS A 119 2.78 -13.38 24.31
CA LYS A 119 1.57 -14.18 24.48
C LYS A 119 1.44 -15.26 23.41
N GLY A 120 1.87 -14.97 22.19
CA GLY A 120 1.69 -15.84 21.02
C GLY A 120 0.25 -15.89 20.50
N SER A 121 0.02 -16.73 19.49
CA SER A 121 -1.31 -16.92 18.88
C SER A 121 -2.27 -17.68 19.80
N ASN A 122 -3.58 -17.46 19.63
CA ASN A 122 -4.61 -18.19 20.39
C ASN A 122 -4.56 -19.69 20.11
N ASN A 123 -4.33 -20.07 18.87
CA ASN A 123 -4.04 -21.45 18.50
C ASN A 123 -2.61 -21.79 18.92
N LYS A 124 -2.45 -22.86 19.70
CA LYS A 124 -1.13 -23.29 20.15
C LYS A 124 -0.34 -23.89 18.97
N PRO A 125 0.99 -23.72 18.93
CA PRO A 125 1.83 -24.38 17.93
C PRO A 125 1.53 -25.89 17.83
N GLY A 126 1.36 -26.40 16.61
CA GLY A 126 1.05 -27.81 16.34
C GLY A 126 -0.42 -28.20 16.48
N THR A 127 -1.32 -27.28 16.85
CA THR A 127 -2.76 -27.57 16.96
C THR A 127 -3.56 -27.28 15.69
N THR A 128 -2.96 -26.63 14.70
CA THR A 128 -3.59 -26.28 13.43
C THR A 128 -2.81 -26.81 12.25
N LYS A 129 -3.50 -27.07 11.13
CA LYS A 129 -2.88 -27.51 9.88
C LYS A 129 -1.99 -26.43 9.26
N LYS A 130 -2.45 -25.17 9.30
CA LYS A 130 -1.69 -24.03 8.78
C LYS A 130 -0.88 -23.34 9.88
N THR A 131 0.23 -22.72 9.51
CA THR A 131 1.11 -21.99 10.43
C THR A 131 1.68 -20.72 9.79
N TRP A 132 2.23 -19.83 10.62
CA TRP A 132 2.96 -18.65 10.15
C TRP A 132 4.11 -18.28 11.08
N SER A 133 5.17 -17.65 10.56
CA SER A 133 6.34 -17.24 11.34
C SER A 133 6.68 -15.76 11.13
N LEU A 134 7.35 -15.17 12.12
CA LEU A 134 8.07 -13.91 11.97
C LEU A 134 9.56 -14.20 12.11
N ASP A 135 10.30 -14.02 11.03
CA ASP A 135 11.73 -14.30 10.99
C ASP A 135 12.48 -12.98 10.99
N PHE A 136 12.93 -12.56 12.17
CA PHE A 136 13.68 -11.32 12.36
C PHE A 136 15.15 -11.51 11.99
N PHE A 137 15.82 -10.38 11.71
CA PHE A 137 17.24 -10.35 11.41
C PHE A 137 17.65 -11.23 10.21
N ARG A 138 16.79 -11.27 9.19
CA ARG A 138 17.01 -12.00 7.93
C ARG A 138 16.86 -11.06 6.74
N SER A 139 17.89 -10.98 5.91
CA SER A 139 17.86 -10.27 4.63
C SER A 139 18.01 -11.28 3.49
N PRO A 140 17.09 -11.33 2.52
CA PRO A 140 17.30 -12.11 1.30
C PRO A 140 18.56 -11.66 0.54
N THR A 141 19.37 -12.62 0.11
CA THR A 141 20.62 -12.38 -0.65
C THR A 141 20.62 -13.07 -2.01
N GLY A 142 19.73 -14.04 -2.23
CA GLY A 142 19.58 -14.71 -3.52
C GLY A 142 18.43 -15.71 -3.51
N LEU A 143 17.94 -16.09 -4.69
CA LEU A 143 16.92 -17.10 -4.88
C LEU A 143 17.41 -18.10 -5.92
N THR A 144 17.55 -19.37 -5.52
CA THR A 144 17.87 -20.47 -6.43
C THR A 144 16.58 -21.17 -6.82
N THR A 145 16.30 -21.21 -8.12
CA THR A 145 15.15 -21.92 -8.66
C THR A 145 15.39 -23.44 -8.68
N PRO A 146 14.34 -24.24 -8.50
CA PRO A 146 14.45 -25.70 -8.60
C PRO A 146 14.85 -26.16 -10.00
N ASN A 147 15.59 -27.26 -10.09
CA ASN A 147 16.00 -27.88 -11.37
C ASN A 147 14.98 -28.90 -11.88
N ASN A 148 14.22 -29.53 -10.97
CA ASN A 148 13.22 -30.55 -11.31
C ASN A 148 11.81 -30.08 -10.94
N ALA A 149 10.82 -30.60 -11.65
CA ALA A 149 9.41 -30.39 -11.30
C ALA A 149 9.11 -31.03 -9.93
N GLY A 150 8.68 -30.23 -8.96
CA GLY A 150 8.33 -30.66 -7.60
C GLY A 150 9.34 -30.26 -6.52
N ASP A 151 10.55 -29.84 -6.91
CA ASP A 151 11.53 -29.28 -5.95
C ASP A 151 11.13 -27.85 -5.56
N LYS A 152 11.48 -27.46 -4.32
CA LYS A 152 11.26 -26.09 -3.81
C LYS A 152 12.37 -25.15 -4.27
N ALA A 153 12.04 -23.87 -4.40
CA ALA A 153 13.07 -22.84 -4.52
C ALA A 153 13.80 -22.68 -3.18
N ARG A 154 15.06 -22.26 -3.22
CA ARG A 154 15.88 -22.00 -2.03
C ARG A 154 16.20 -20.52 -1.95
N LEU A 155 15.68 -19.87 -0.92
CA LEU A 155 15.94 -18.48 -0.61
C LEU A 155 17.16 -18.39 0.32
N SER A 156 18.24 -17.81 -0.19
CA SER A 156 19.44 -17.52 0.60
C SER A 156 19.20 -16.28 1.47
N LEU A 157 19.50 -16.39 2.76
CA LEU A 157 19.27 -15.36 3.76
C LEU A 157 20.60 -15.01 4.45
N GLY A 158 21.00 -13.74 4.36
CA GLY A 158 22.03 -13.17 5.23
C GLY A 158 21.45 -12.82 6.59
N HIS A 159 22.16 -13.16 7.65
CA HIS A 159 21.79 -12.78 9.01
C HIS A 159 22.25 -11.35 9.27
N THR A 160 21.46 -10.59 10.01
CA THR A 160 21.72 -9.17 10.26
C THR A 160 21.72 -8.82 11.75
N ILE A 161 22.38 -7.73 12.09
CA ILE A 161 22.23 -7.05 13.39
C ILE A 161 21.93 -5.57 13.15
N LEU A 162 21.58 -4.84 14.22
CA LEU A 162 21.43 -3.39 14.14
C LEU A 162 22.76 -2.71 14.48
N ASP A 163 23.16 -1.76 13.65
CA ASP A 163 24.20 -0.79 14.00
C ASP A 163 23.64 0.27 14.99
N PRO A 164 24.48 1.15 15.57
CA PRO A 164 24.03 2.20 16.49
C PRO A 164 22.98 3.17 15.88
N SER A 165 22.89 3.23 14.55
CA SER A 165 21.91 4.04 13.81
C SER A 165 20.63 3.25 13.46
N ASN A 166 20.42 2.09 14.07
CA ASN A 166 19.28 1.17 13.82
C ASN A 166 19.18 0.66 12.38
N ARG A 167 20.28 0.63 11.63
CA ARG A 167 20.35 0.05 10.29
C ARG A 167 20.73 -1.42 10.40
N ALA A 168 20.13 -2.24 9.54
CA ALA A 168 20.49 -3.65 9.43
C ALA A 168 21.83 -3.79 8.72
N VAL A 169 22.81 -4.43 9.37
CA VAL A 169 24.13 -4.74 8.81
C VAL A 169 24.36 -6.25 8.85
N PRO A 170 25.03 -6.86 7.85
CA PRO A 170 25.25 -8.30 7.80
C PRO A 170 26.22 -8.76 8.90
N THR A 171 25.99 -9.95 9.46
CA THR A 171 26.92 -10.58 10.42
C THR A 171 28.00 -11.43 9.75
N GLY A 172 27.81 -11.76 8.47
CA GLY A 172 28.59 -12.77 7.75
C GLY A 172 27.99 -14.17 7.82
N GLU A 173 27.07 -14.42 8.75
CA GLU A 173 26.33 -15.68 8.81
C GLU A 173 25.22 -15.73 7.75
N THR A 174 24.96 -16.93 7.23
CA THR A 174 23.93 -17.16 6.23
C THR A 174 23.11 -18.41 6.57
N SER A 175 21.89 -18.46 6.04
CA SER A 175 21.01 -19.62 6.11
C SER A 175 20.21 -19.74 4.83
N THR A 176 19.57 -20.88 4.63
CA THR A 176 18.68 -21.11 3.48
C THR A 176 17.29 -21.45 3.96
N LEU A 177 16.27 -20.93 3.28
CA LEU A 177 14.86 -21.24 3.49
C LEU A 177 14.29 -21.83 2.20
N GLU A 178 13.75 -23.05 2.26
CA GLU A 178 13.00 -23.60 1.14
C GLU A 178 11.63 -22.90 1.05
N THR A 179 11.15 -22.61 -0.15
CA THR A 179 9.87 -21.91 -0.36
C THR A 179 9.33 -22.18 -1.77
N ASP A 180 8.02 -22.08 -1.96
CA ASP A 180 7.38 -22.28 -3.26
C ASP A 180 7.08 -20.94 -3.95
N LEU A 181 6.90 -19.86 -3.17
CA LEU A 181 6.58 -18.54 -3.66
C LEU A 181 7.18 -17.46 -2.76
N VAL A 182 7.88 -16.49 -3.35
CA VAL A 182 8.39 -15.31 -2.64
C VAL A 182 7.60 -14.08 -3.07
N ILE A 183 7.05 -13.34 -2.12
CA ILE A 183 6.36 -12.07 -2.36
C ILE A 183 7.11 -10.97 -1.64
N THR A 184 7.49 -9.92 -2.36
CA THR A 184 8.13 -8.74 -1.79
C THR A 184 7.08 -7.71 -1.37
N SER A 185 7.14 -7.28 -0.12
CA SER A 185 6.30 -6.22 0.45
C SER A 185 7.22 -5.19 1.11
N LEU A 186 8.08 -4.59 0.29
CA LEU A 186 9.17 -3.70 0.71
C LEU A 186 8.81 -2.20 0.61
N GLY A 187 7.54 -1.90 0.35
CA GLY A 187 7.04 -0.56 0.08
C GLY A 187 6.77 -0.33 -1.41
N HIS A 188 6.08 0.76 -1.70
CA HIS A 188 5.80 1.22 -3.05
C HIS A 188 6.54 2.53 -3.33
N HIS A 189 6.74 2.82 -4.60
CA HIS A 189 7.28 4.08 -5.10
C HIS A 189 6.28 4.71 -6.06
N ALA A 190 6.38 6.01 -6.28
CA ALA A 190 5.64 6.66 -7.36
C ALA A 190 6.12 6.12 -8.73
N GLU A 191 5.33 6.34 -9.79
CA GLU A 191 5.69 5.93 -11.15
C GLU A 191 7.04 6.55 -11.55
N PRO A 192 8.11 5.74 -11.78
CA PRO A 192 9.44 6.28 -12.05
C PRO A 192 9.55 7.08 -13.35
N SER A 193 8.62 6.86 -14.29
CA SER A 193 8.53 7.63 -15.53
C SER A 193 7.75 8.94 -15.39
N ALA A 194 7.12 9.20 -14.25
CA ALA A 194 6.37 10.43 -14.03
C ALA A 194 7.30 11.65 -13.96
N PRO A 195 6.86 12.82 -14.47
CA PRO A 195 7.57 14.07 -14.29
C PRO A 195 7.87 14.34 -12.80
N TRP A 196 9.05 14.90 -12.52
CA TRP A 196 9.52 15.28 -11.18
C TRP A 196 9.67 14.13 -10.16
N TYR A 197 9.66 12.88 -10.62
CA TYR A 197 10.07 11.74 -9.82
C TYR A 197 11.52 11.91 -9.35
N ASP A 198 11.75 11.77 -8.04
CA ASP A 198 13.10 11.77 -7.46
C ASP A 198 13.50 10.34 -7.09
N PRO A 199 14.49 9.74 -7.79
CA PRO A 199 14.96 8.38 -7.50
C PRO A 199 15.52 8.20 -6.09
N SER A 200 16.03 9.26 -5.45
CA SER A 200 16.55 9.19 -4.08
C SER A 200 15.44 9.11 -3.03
N LEU A 201 14.30 9.75 -3.32
CA LEU A 201 13.13 9.78 -2.44
C LEU A 201 12.12 8.67 -2.77
N ASN A 202 12.14 8.17 -4.01
CA ASN A 202 11.17 7.23 -4.59
C ASN A 202 9.74 7.80 -4.71
N HIS A 203 9.61 9.12 -4.74
CA HIS A 203 8.36 9.85 -4.93
C HIS A 203 8.64 11.22 -5.55
N LEU A 204 7.60 12.03 -5.77
CA LEU A 204 7.76 13.39 -6.31
C LEU A 204 8.51 14.26 -5.30
N ARG A 205 9.45 15.07 -5.79
CA ARG A 205 10.12 16.06 -4.95
C ARG A 205 9.16 17.22 -4.68
N THR A 206 8.91 17.52 -3.41
CA THR A 206 8.02 18.61 -3.00
C THR A 206 8.63 19.49 -1.92
N LEU A 207 8.18 20.75 -1.85
CA LEU A 207 8.45 21.70 -0.78
C LEU A 207 7.12 22.27 -0.29
N SER A 208 6.71 21.87 0.91
CA SER A 208 5.39 22.21 1.48
C SER A 208 4.24 21.92 0.50
N GLY A 209 4.26 20.76 -0.16
CA GLY A 209 3.24 20.38 -1.14
C GLY A 209 3.45 20.91 -2.56
N ARG A 210 4.27 21.94 -2.78
CA ARG A 210 4.62 22.43 -4.12
C ARG A 210 5.62 21.50 -4.78
N VAL A 211 5.40 21.12 -6.03
CA VAL A 211 6.38 20.31 -6.78
C VAL A 211 7.61 21.15 -7.10
N VAL A 212 8.79 20.54 -7.01
CA VAL A 212 10.07 21.18 -7.33
C VAL A 212 10.84 20.36 -8.36
N ASP A 213 11.59 21.05 -9.22
CA ASP A 213 12.43 20.42 -10.22
C ASP A 213 13.73 19.85 -9.64
N ALA A 214 14.59 19.29 -10.50
CA ALA A 214 15.89 18.76 -10.09
C ALA A 214 16.86 19.85 -9.57
N GLY A 215 16.65 21.12 -9.94
CA GLY A 215 17.42 22.27 -9.47
C GLY A 215 16.88 22.89 -8.17
N GLY A 216 15.79 22.36 -7.60
CA GLY A 216 15.14 22.89 -6.40
C GLY A 216 14.21 24.06 -6.67
N ARG A 217 13.91 24.38 -7.93
CA ARG A 217 12.99 25.45 -8.31
C ARG A 217 11.55 24.97 -8.23
N ILE A 218 10.68 25.80 -7.68
CA ILE A 218 9.24 25.53 -7.60
C ILE A 218 8.65 25.48 -9.01
N VAL A 219 7.85 24.45 -9.27
CA VAL A 219 7.03 24.34 -10.47
C VAL A 219 5.68 24.99 -10.16
N ARG A 220 5.41 26.13 -10.79
CA ARG A 220 4.24 26.95 -10.48
C ARG A 220 2.95 26.21 -10.78
N ASN A 221 1.97 26.32 -9.89
CA ASN A 221 0.64 25.69 -9.98
C ASN A 221 0.67 24.16 -10.04
N VAL A 222 1.78 23.51 -9.65
CA VAL A 222 1.87 22.06 -9.57
C VAL A 222 2.13 21.66 -8.13
N TYR A 223 1.23 20.84 -7.60
CA TYR A 223 1.24 20.39 -6.21
C TYR A 223 1.14 18.86 -6.16
N ALA A 224 1.61 18.27 -5.08
CA ALA A 224 1.41 16.86 -4.81
C ALA A 224 1.09 16.65 -3.33
N SER A 225 0.17 15.72 -3.06
CA SER A 225 -0.22 15.28 -1.73
C SER A 225 -0.21 13.75 -1.64
N GLY A 226 -0.34 13.26 -0.41
CA GLY A 226 -0.33 11.84 -0.07
C GLY A 226 0.99 11.16 -0.43
N TRP A 227 0.91 9.88 -0.81
CA TRP A 227 2.09 9.06 -1.07
C TRP A 227 2.91 9.52 -2.27
N ALA A 228 2.31 10.28 -3.18
CA ALA A 228 3.03 10.88 -4.30
C ALA A 228 4.04 11.94 -3.81
N ALA A 229 3.79 12.59 -2.67
CA ALA A 229 4.65 13.62 -2.07
C ALA A 229 5.47 13.13 -0.86
N THR A 230 4.95 12.16 -0.11
CA THR A 230 5.52 11.72 1.18
C THR A 230 6.10 10.29 1.15
N GLY A 231 5.93 9.59 0.02
CA GLY A 231 6.25 8.18 -0.14
C GLY A 231 5.17 7.26 0.44
N ALA A 232 5.23 5.97 0.10
CA ALA A 232 4.22 4.98 0.47
C ALA A 232 4.28 4.55 1.95
N ARG A 233 3.96 5.48 2.86
CA ARG A 233 4.02 5.31 4.31
C ARG A 233 2.83 5.99 5.00
N GLY A 234 2.55 5.55 6.22
CA GLY A 234 1.47 6.12 7.03
C GLY A 234 0.11 5.46 6.77
N VAL A 235 -0.87 5.91 7.53
CA VAL A 235 -2.27 5.46 7.47
C VAL A 235 -3.13 6.53 6.79
N LEU A 236 -4.39 6.22 6.49
CA LEU A 236 -5.30 7.16 5.82
C LEU A 236 -5.37 8.53 6.52
N VAL A 237 -5.32 8.57 7.85
CA VAL A 237 -5.35 9.82 8.63
C VAL A 237 -4.15 10.72 8.32
N SER A 238 -2.93 10.17 8.20
CA SER A 238 -1.75 10.98 7.86
C SER A 238 -1.85 11.53 6.43
N THR A 239 -2.39 10.75 5.50
CA THR A 239 -2.63 11.19 4.11
C THR A 239 -3.68 12.30 4.06
N MET A 240 -4.73 12.22 4.87
CA MET A 240 -5.77 13.24 4.97
C MET A 240 -5.21 14.57 5.49
N MET A 241 -4.41 14.54 6.57
CA MET A 241 -3.81 15.75 7.13
C MET A 241 -2.80 16.40 6.18
N ASP A 242 -2.00 15.59 5.50
CA ASP A 242 -1.11 16.07 4.43
C ASP A 242 -1.90 16.76 3.31
N ALA A 243 -3.00 16.15 2.85
CA ALA A 243 -3.84 16.76 1.82
C ALA A 243 -4.42 18.13 2.24
N TYR A 244 -4.83 18.29 3.50
CA TYR A 244 -5.27 19.60 4.00
C TYR A 244 -4.14 20.64 4.03
N ALA A 245 -2.93 20.25 4.46
CA ALA A 245 -1.79 21.16 4.43
C ALA A 245 -1.41 21.59 3.01
N VAL A 246 -1.55 20.70 2.02
CA VAL A 246 -1.36 21.03 0.61
C VAL A 246 -2.47 21.95 0.10
N ALA A 247 -3.73 21.73 0.49
CA ALA A 247 -4.84 22.62 0.16
C ALA A 247 -4.62 24.04 0.70
N ASP A 248 -4.15 24.17 1.95
CA ASP A 248 -3.76 25.46 2.53
C ASP A 248 -2.67 26.15 1.72
N THR A 249 -1.69 25.38 1.23
CA THR A 249 -0.62 25.91 0.39
C THR A 249 -1.15 26.42 -0.95
N ILE A 250 -2.05 25.68 -1.59
CA ILE A 250 -2.70 26.10 -2.85
C ILE A 250 -3.46 27.42 -2.63
N LEU A 251 -4.24 27.49 -1.55
CA LEU A 251 -5.04 28.68 -1.24
C LEU A 251 -4.16 29.90 -0.98
N ARG A 252 -3.07 29.75 -0.22
CA ARG A 252 -2.11 30.85 0.02
C ARG A 252 -1.39 31.31 -1.25
N ASP A 253 -1.05 30.38 -2.15
CA ASP A 253 -0.42 30.74 -3.43
C ASP A 253 -1.36 31.51 -4.35
N HIS A 254 -2.66 31.23 -4.27
CA HIS A 254 -3.67 31.86 -5.13
C HIS A 254 -4.25 33.16 -4.52
N PHE A 255 -4.33 33.23 -3.19
CA PHE A 255 -4.90 34.34 -2.43
C PHE A 255 -3.92 34.82 -1.36
N PRO A 256 -2.76 35.41 -1.74
CA PRO A 256 -1.69 35.75 -0.80
C PRO A 256 -2.07 36.81 0.25
N GLU A 257 -3.13 37.59 -0.01
CA GLU A 257 -3.64 38.63 0.90
C GLU A 257 -4.70 38.10 1.89
N GLU A 258 -5.08 36.82 1.79
CA GLU A 258 -6.11 36.19 2.62
C GLU A 258 -5.49 35.22 3.63
N ASP A 259 -5.96 35.28 4.89
CA ASP A 259 -5.54 34.35 5.95
C ASP A 259 -6.36 33.05 5.85
N VAL A 260 -5.93 32.13 4.98
CA VAL A 260 -6.69 30.92 4.66
C VAL A 260 -6.13 29.68 5.37
N HIS A 261 -7.02 28.99 6.09
CA HIS A 261 -6.74 27.75 6.84
C HIS A 261 -7.90 26.74 6.72
N THR A 262 -7.62 25.56 6.18
CA THR A 262 -8.56 24.43 6.09
C THR A 262 -8.52 23.53 7.32
N THR A 263 -7.53 23.72 8.22
CA THR A 263 -7.44 23.05 9.53
C THR A 263 -7.33 24.05 10.68
N PRO A 264 -7.92 23.77 11.85
CA PRO A 264 -7.74 24.60 13.04
C PRO A 264 -6.28 24.58 13.48
N ILE A 265 -5.63 25.74 13.56
CA ILE A 265 -4.27 25.87 14.08
C ILE A 265 -4.31 25.64 15.60
N SER A 266 -3.58 24.66 16.10
CA SER A 266 -3.22 24.63 17.53
C SER A 266 -2.16 25.70 17.79
N GLU A 267 -2.35 26.53 18.82
CA GLU A 267 -1.48 27.66 19.21
C GLU A 267 0.02 27.31 19.36
N SER A 268 0.37 26.02 19.42
CA SER A 268 1.77 25.54 19.49
C SER A 268 2.55 25.58 18.17
N ASP A 269 1.89 25.71 17.02
CA ASP A 269 2.57 25.74 15.70
C ASP A 269 2.69 27.14 15.08
N ALA A 270 2.21 28.18 15.77
CA ALA A 270 2.30 29.58 15.34
C ALA A 270 3.75 30.12 15.20
N GLY A 271 4.76 29.32 15.58
CA GLY A 271 6.18 29.72 15.57
C GLY A 271 7.06 29.12 14.47
N ALA A 272 6.54 28.26 13.58
CA ALA A 272 7.37 27.52 12.61
C ALA A 272 7.10 27.85 11.12
N GLY A 273 6.30 28.88 10.84
CA GLY A 273 5.84 29.22 9.48
C GLY A 273 6.62 30.31 8.75
N GLY A 274 7.81 30.70 9.22
CA GLY A 274 8.67 31.68 8.53
C GLY A 274 9.41 31.07 7.35
N GLY A 275 8.69 30.52 6.37
CA GLY A 275 9.28 30.15 5.09
C GLY A 275 9.65 31.43 4.34
N GLN A 276 10.94 31.64 4.08
CA GLN A 276 11.41 32.75 3.26
C GLN A 276 10.67 32.74 1.93
N ASP A 277 9.94 33.84 1.64
CA ASP A 277 9.37 34.13 0.33
C ASP A 277 10.48 34.01 -0.71
N THR A 278 10.50 32.89 -1.42
CA THR A 278 11.41 32.72 -2.55
C THR A 278 10.81 33.55 -3.69
N PRO A 279 11.53 34.51 -4.29
CA PRO A 279 10.94 35.41 -5.26
C PRO A 279 10.31 34.63 -6.42
N ALA A 280 9.13 35.05 -6.87
CA ALA A 280 8.41 34.49 -8.03
C ALA A 280 9.25 34.43 -9.33
N ALA A 281 10.44 35.02 -9.35
CA ALA A 281 11.37 35.07 -10.47
C ALA A 281 12.07 33.74 -10.81
N GLU A 282 12.01 32.71 -9.95
CA GLU A 282 12.69 31.41 -10.18
C GLU A 282 11.76 30.23 -10.49
N ALA A 283 10.45 30.45 -10.60
CA ALA A 283 9.48 29.37 -10.81
C ALA A 283 9.38 28.92 -12.28
N ILE A 284 9.24 27.61 -12.49
CA ILE A 284 8.99 27.04 -13.82
C ILE A 284 7.49 27.06 -14.10
N GLU A 285 7.10 27.68 -15.21
CA GLU A 285 5.70 27.71 -15.65
C GLU A 285 5.44 26.55 -16.63
N VAL A 286 4.61 25.58 -16.21
CA VAL A 286 4.23 24.41 -17.04
C VAL A 286 2.72 24.35 -17.36
N LEU A 287 1.92 25.19 -16.70
CA LEU A 287 0.47 25.29 -16.88
C LEU A 287 0.08 26.70 -17.37
N PRO A 288 -1.09 26.85 -18.03
CA PRO A 288 -1.63 28.15 -18.41
C PRO A 288 -1.79 29.10 -17.21
N LYS A 289 -1.55 30.41 -17.41
CA LYS A 289 -1.71 31.44 -16.37
C LYS A 289 -3.16 31.71 -16.00
N HIS A 290 -4.06 31.49 -16.94
CA HIS A 290 -5.50 31.65 -16.79
C HIS A 290 -6.17 30.34 -17.15
N VAL A 291 -6.97 29.82 -16.23
CA VAL A 291 -7.83 28.66 -16.41
C VAL A 291 -9.25 29.15 -16.18
N GLU A 292 -10.15 28.94 -17.13
CA GLU A 292 -11.57 29.16 -16.89
C GLU A 292 -12.07 28.07 -15.93
N ALA A 293 -12.45 28.48 -14.72
CA ALA A 293 -12.66 27.58 -13.59
C ALA A 293 -13.85 26.61 -13.74
N ASP A 294 -14.78 26.91 -14.64
CA ASP A 294 -16.07 26.21 -14.77
C ASP A 294 -16.14 25.24 -15.97
N THR A 295 -15.07 25.08 -16.73
CA THR A 295 -15.04 24.23 -17.93
C THR A 295 -13.89 23.23 -17.90
N PHE A 296 -14.11 22.05 -18.46
CA PHE A 296 -13.05 21.08 -18.65
C PHE A 296 -12.09 21.54 -19.76
N PRO A 297 -10.81 21.11 -19.73
CA PRO A 297 -9.94 21.26 -20.89
C PRO A 297 -10.59 20.63 -22.15
N PRO A 298 -10.45 21.23 -23.35
CA PRO A 298 -11.11 20.75 -24.57
C PRO A 298 -10.85 19.27 -24.89
N GLU A 299 -9.66 18.78 -24.56
CA GLU A 299 -9.30 17.36 -24.69
C GLU A 299 -10.11 16.45 -23.77
N VAL A 300 -10.40 16.87 -22.54
CA VAL A 300 -11.22 16.13 -21.58
C VAL A 300 -12.68 16.14 -22.03
N GLU A 301 -13.18 17.26 -22.54
CA GLU A 301 -14.53 17.33 -23.12
C GLU A 301 -14.69 16.42 -24.35
N ALA A 302 -13.68 16.35 -25.21
CA ALA A 302 -13.67 15.42 -26.33
C ALA A 302 -13.70 13.97 -25.83
N TRP A 303 -12.89 13.62 -24.83
CA TRP A 303 -12.88 12.27 -24.26
C TRP A 303 -14.16 11.90 -23.50
N LEU A 304 -14.83 12.86 -22.86
CA LEU A 304 -16.16 12.67 -22.27
C LEU A 304 -17.17 12.32 -23.36
N ARG A 305 -17.20 13.08 -24.47
CA ARG A 305 -18.09 12.79 -25.63
C ARG A 305 -17.79 11.45 -26.29
N GLU A 306 -16.53 11.05 -26.34
CA GLU A 306 -16.08 9.73 -26.84
C GLU A 306 -16.34 8.58 -25.85
N GLY A 307 -16.80 8.86 -24.63
CA GLY A 307 -16.99 7.84 -23.59
C GLY A 307 -15.68 7.23 -23.08
N ARG A 308 -14.58 7.97 -23.14
CA ARG A 308 -13.25 7.53 -22.66
C ARG A 308 -12.96 7.95 -21.23
N VAL A 309 -13.71 8.90 -20.70
CA VAL A 309 -13.66 9.34 -19.29
C VAL A 309 -14.76 8.61 -18.53
N THR A 310 -14.47 8.18 -17.30
CA THR A 310 -15.45 7.69 -16.34
C THR A 310 -15.70 8.81 -15.34
N ASP A 311 -16.90 9.37 -15.34
CA ASP A 311 -17.28 10.41 -14.38
C ASP A 311 -17.86 9.82 -13.08
N PHE A 312 -18.37 10.68 -12.20
CA PHE A 312 -18.92 10.24 -10.92
C PHE A 312 -20.28 9.53 -11.05
N GLU A 313 -21.09 9.86 -12.06
CA GLU A 313 -22.35 9.15 -12.30
C GLU A 313 -22.10 7.75 -12.88
N ASP A 314 -21.12 7.62 -13.78
CA ASP A 314 -20.62 6.33 -14.25
C ASP A 314 -20.14 5.47 -13.06
N TRP A 315 -19.34 6.05 -12.15
CA TRP A 315 -18.89 5.36 -10.95
C TRP A 315 -20.06 4.91 -10.06
N LYS A 316 -21.06 5.76 -9.83
CA LYS A 316 -22.27 5.38 -9.07
C LYS A 316 -23.04 4.24 -9.73
N ALA A 317 -23.14 4.24 -11.06
CA ALA A 317 -23.78 3.15 -11.79
C ALA A 317 -23.02 1.83 -11.61
N VAL A 318 -21.69 1.87 -11.67
CA VAL A 318 -20.82 0.72 -11.37
C VAL A 318 -21.01 0.25 -9.93
N ASP A 319 -20.94 1.15 -8.95
CA ASP A 319 -21.11 0.84 -7.53
C ASP A 319 -22.47 0.16 -7.26
N ALA A 320 -23.56 0.70 -7.81
CA ALA A 320 -24.89 0.12 -7.67
C ALA A 320 -24.99 -1.29 -8.29
N GLU A 321 -24.38 -1.51 -9.45
CA GLU A 321 -24.37 -2.82 -10.09
C GLU A 321 -23.52 -3.84 -9.31
N GLU A 322 -22.36 -3.44 -8.77
CA GLU A 322 -21.54 -4.29 -7.92
C GLU A 322 -22.30 -4.71 -6.65
N VAL A 323 -23.02 -3.78 -6.01
CA VAL A 323 -23.87 -4.07 -4.85
C VAL A 323 -25.00 -5.04 -5.22
N ARG A 324 -25.73 -4.78 -6.32
CA ARG A 324 -26.81 -5.67 -6.80
C ARG A 324 -26.31 -7.09 -7.08
N ARG A 325 -25.12 -7.25 -7.66
CA ARG A 325 -24.48 -8.55 -7.86
C ARG A 325 -24.10 -9.22 -6.54
N GLY A 326 -23.60 -8.44 -5.59
CA GLY A 326 -23.26 -8.90 -4.24
C GLY A 326 -24.48 -9.43 -3.48
N GLU A 327 -25.61 -8.74 -3.51
CA GLU A 327 -26.86 -9.14 -2.85
C GLU A 327 -27.33 -10.53 -3.32
N ALA A 328 -27.26 -10.80 -4.63
CA ALA A 328 -27.59 -12.11 -5.20
C ALA A 328 -26.68 -13.25 -4.71
N MET A 329 -25.50 -12.89 -4.18
CA MET A 329 -24.49 -13.82 -3.66
C MET A 329 -24.39 -13.82 -2.13
N GLY A 330 -25.19 -12.99 -1.43
CA GLY A 330 -25.10 -12.83 0.03
C GLY A 330 -23.86 -12.06 0.49
N LYS A 331 -23.36 -11.13 -0.32
CA LYS A 331 -22.17 -10.30 -0.07
C LYS A 331 -22.54 -8.82 -0.07
N GLU A 332 -21.68 -7.97 0.49
CA GLU A 332 -21.84 -6.51 0.40
C GLU A 332 -21.78 -6.01 -1.06
N ARG A 333 -20.87 -6.56 -1.85
CA ARG A 333 -20.71 -6.29 -3.29
C ARG A 333 -19.94 -7.41 -3.98
N GLU A 334 -20.13 -7.53 -5.29
CA GLU A 334 -19.27 -8.33 -6.17
C GLU A 334 -18.60 -7.40 -7.18
N ARG A 335 -17.28 -7.19 -6.97
CA ARG A 335 -16.51 -6.19 -7.73
C ARG A 335 -16.32 -6.63 -9.18
N MET A 336 -16.50 -5.69 -10.11
CA MET A 336 -16.21 -5.89 -11.52
C MET A 336 -14.72 -5.71 -11.79
N VAL A 337 -14.16 -6.54 -12.67
CA VAL A 337 -12.84 -6.21 -13.24
C VAL A 337 -12.97 -5.04 -14.21
N TRP A 338 -11.85 -4.41 -14.54
CA TRP A 338 -11.82 -3.23 -15.40
C TRP A 338 -12.58 -3.42 -16.72
N GLU A 339 -12.42 -4.56 -17.38
CA GLU A 339 -13.10 -4.83 -18.65
C GLU A 339 -14.61 -4.98 -18.48
N GLU A 340 -15.06 -5.67 -17.42
CA GLU A 340 -16.48 -5.83 -17.11
C GLU A 340 -17.15 -4.49 -16.80
N ALA A 341 -16.48 -3.63 -16.02
CA ALA A 341 -16.97 -2.29 -15.72
C ALA A 341 -17.08 -1.44 -17.00
N ARG A 342 -16.09 -1.53 -17.91
CA ARG A 342 -16.14 -0.83 -19.21
C ARG A 342 -17.26 -1.33 -20.11
N GLU A 343 -17.47 -2.64 -20.20
CA GLU A 343 -18.55 -3.23 -20.97
C GLU A 343 -19.93 -2.85 -20.39
N PHE A 344 -20.06 -2.89 -19.07
CA PHE A 344 -21.25 -2.43 -18.36
C PHE A 344 -21.57 -0.97 -18.71
N LEU A 345 -20.59 -0.06 -18.53
CA LEU A 345 -20.76 1.36 -18.86
C LEU A 345 -21.06 1.60 -20.33
N ALA A 346 -20.46 0.85 -21.24
CA ALA A 346 -20.77 0.94 -22.68
C ALA A 346 -22.21 0.56 -23.00
N SER A 347 -22.85 -0.29 -22.18
CA SER A 347 -24.25 -0.71 -22.34
C SER A 347 -25.26 0.21 -21.65
N THR A 348 -24.85 0.91 -20.58
CA THR A 348 -25.74 1.73 -19.75
C THR A 348 -25.67 3.21 -20.07
N ARG A 349 -24.56 3.69 -20.65
CA ARG A 349 -24.48 5.07 -21.12
C ARG A 349 -25.57 5.31 -22.18
N PRO A 350 -26.30 6.44 -22.08
CA PRO A 350 -27.20 6.82 -23.15
C PRO A 350 -26.37 6.86 -24.43
N ARG A 351 -26.74 6.04 -25.43
CA ARG A 351 -26.18 6.22 -26.78
C ARG A 351 -26.50 7.66 -27.14
N ASN A 352 -25.48 8.51 -27.20
CA ASN A 352 -25.63 9.82 -27.82
C ASN A 352 -26.27 9.55 -29.18
N ILE A 353 -27.54 9.88 -29.30
CA ILE A 353 -28.25 9.79 -30.56
C ILE A 353 -27.46 10.75 -31.45
N MET A 354 -26.80 10.21 -32.47
CA MET A 354 -26.32 11.01 -33.57
C MET A 354 -27.54 11.75 -34.15
N ILE A 355 -27.69 13.01 -33.77
CA ILE A 355 -28.58 14.02 -34.36
C ILE A 355 -27.67 15.23 -34.54
N ASN A 356 -27.31 15.74 -35.72
CA ASN A 356 -27.74 15.51 -37.09
C ASN A 356 -26.51 15.72 -38.01
N THR A 357 -26.24 14.75 -38.88
CA THR A 357 -25.62 15.05 -40.18
C THR A 357 -26.77 15.21 -41.17
N THR A 358 -27.30 16.42 -41.33
CA THR A 358 -28.17 16.75 -42.47
C THR A 358 -28.06 18.23 -42.82
N ALA A 359 -27.64 18.43 -44.08
CA ALA A 359 -27.69 19.61 -44.95
C ALA A 359 -26.69 20.76 -44.67
#